data_AF-A0A524QCM7-F1
#
_entry.id   AF-A0A524QCM7-F1
#
_cell.length_a   1.000
_cell.length_b   1.000
_cell.length_c   1.000
_cell.angle_alpha   90.00
_cell.angle_beta   90.00
_cell.angle_gamma   90.00
#
_symmetry.space_group_name_H-M   'P 1'
#
loop_
_entity.id
_entity.type
_entity.pdbx_description
1 polymer ?
#
loop_
_entity_poly.entity_id
_entity_poly.type
_entity_poly.pdbx_seq_one_letter_code
_entity_poly.pdbx_strand_id
1 'polypeptide(L)'
;MADPRQVHDLEHEKIGKLMWKYFLPAFASMMASALYNIVDRIYIGQGVDALALSGLSVIFPLMIIMMAFGMLVGIGSGVRISLSLGEKDYGRAN
;
A
#
# COMPACT_ATOMS: atom_id res chain seq x y z
N MET A 1 -18.00 -5.63 -3.82
CA MET A 1 -19.08 -4.77 -3.31
C MET A 1 -18.74 -4.44 -1.86
N ALA A 2 -18.47 -3.17 -1.53
CA ALA A 2 -18.21 -2.76 -0.16
C ALA A 2 -19.45 -3.06 0.71
N ASP A 3 -19.25 -3.49 1.95
CA ASP A 3 -20.34 -3.75 2.89
C ASP A 3 -21.19 -2.46 3.03
N PRO A 4 -22.51 -2.48 2.78
CA PRO A 4 -23.38 -1.32 2.90
C PRO A 4 -23.27 -0.59 4.25
N ARG A 5 -22.87 -1.32 5.31
CA ARG A 5 -22.66 -0.76 6.65
C ARG A 5 -21.39 0.10 6.73
N GLN A 6 -20.35 -0.22 5.97
CA GLN A 6 -19.12 0.57 5.94
C GLN A 6 -19.34 1.93 5.28
N VAL A 7 -20.10 1.98 4.19
CA VAL A 7 -20.40 3.26 3.51
C VAL A 7 -21.22 4.17 4.45
N HIS A 8 -22.20 3.60 5.15
CA HIS A 8 -22.99 4.31 6.16
C HIS A 8 -22.13 4.79 7.35
N ASP A 9 -21.19 3.98 7.83
CA ASP A 9 -20.22 4.38 8.87
C ASP A 9 -19.37 5.57 8.40
N LEU A 10 -18.84 5.54 7.17
CA LEU A 10 -18.02 6.63 6.62
C LEU A 10 -18.79 7.97 6.51
N GLU A 11 -20.11 7.92 6.28
CA GLU A 11 -20.96 9.10 6.11
C GLU A 11 -21.48 9.70 7.43
N HIS A 12 -21.65 8.89 8.48
CA HIS A 12 -22.34 9.32 9.71
C HIS A 12 -21.53 9.24 11.00
N GLU A 13 -20.38 8.54 11.03
CA GLU A 13 -19.53 8.49 12.23
C GLU A 13 -18.67 9.74 12.42
N LYS A 14 -18.21 9.95 13.67
CA LYS A 14 -17.27 11.04 13.97
C LYS A 14 -15.91 10.74 13.33
N ILE A 15 -15.39 11.70 12.55
CA ILE A 15 -14.11 11.62 11.84
C ILE A 15 -12.99 11.06 12.74
N GLY A 16 -12.86 11.52 13.98
CA GLY A 16 -11.81 11.05 14.90
C GLY A 16 -11.87 9.55 15.24
N LYS A 17 -13.07 8.98 15.41
CA LYS A 17 -13.23 7.54 15.69
C LYS A 17 -12.93 6.70 14.46
N LEU A 18 -13.37 7.18 13.30
CA LEU A 18 -13.12 6.56 12.01
C LEU A 18 -11.63 6.56 11.67
N MET A 19 -10.96 7.70 11.88
CA MET A 19 -9.50 7.83 11.72
C MET A 19 -8.78 6.78 12.57
N TRP A 20 -9.05 6.68 13.88
CA TRP A 20 -8.38 5.67 14.72
C TRP A 20 -8.71 4.23 14.30
N LYS A 21 -9.96 3.93 13.89
CA LYS A 21 -10.40 2.60 13.43
C LYS A 21 -9.61 2.10 12.20
N TYR A 22 -9.30 2.99 11.27
CA TYR A 22 -8.54 2.64 10.06
C TYR A 22 -7.03 2.91 10.16
N PHE A 23 -6.63 3.93 10.92
CA PHE A 23 -5.24 4.31 11.12
C PHE A 23 -4.47 3.22 11.85
N LEU A 24 -4.98 2.71 12.98
CA LEU A 24 -4.26 1.74 13.80
C LEU A 24 -3.85 0.47 13.02
N PRO A 25 -4.75 -0.20 12.25
CA PRO A 25 -4.36 -1.35 11.46
C PRO A 25 -3.44 -1.00 10.27
N ALA A 26 -3.65 0.14 9.61
CA ALA A 26 -2.77 0.59 8.53
C ALA A 26 -1.36 0.89 9.03
N PHE A 27 -1.25 1.57 10.17
CA PHE A 27 0.00 1.91 10.83
C PHE A 27 0.75 0.65 11.28
N ALA A 28 0.07 -0.30 11.91
CA ALA A 28 0.67 -1.58 12.29
C ALA A 28 1.21 -2.34 11.06
N SER A 29 0.47 -2.33 9.95
CA SER A 29 0.90 -2.95 8.69
C SER A 29 2.15 -2.28 8.10
N MET A 30 2.21 -0.95 8.15
CA MET A 30 3.40 -0.20 7.74
C MET A 30 4.60 -0.50 8.64
N MET A 31 4.41 -0.56 9.96
CA MET A 31 5.47 -0.90 10.90
C MET A 31 6.03 -2.31 10.68
N ALA A 32 5.15 -3.29 10.49
CA ALA A 32 5.55 -4.67 10.19
C ALA A 32 6.35 -4.74 8.88
N SER A 33 5.91 -4.03 7.84
CA SER A 33 6.61 -3.96 6.56
C SER A 33 7.99 -3.30 6.69
N ALA A 34 8.10 -2.23 7.48
CA ALA A 34 9.38 -1.57 7.75
C ALA A 34 10.36 -2.48 8.51
N LEU A 35 9.87 -3.18 9.54
CA LEU A 35 10.66 -4.15 10.29
C LEU A 35 11.15 -5.29 9.39
N TYR A 36 10.29 -5.82 8.53
CA TYR A 36 10.67 -6.83 7.54
C TYR A 36 11.82 -6.35 6.65
N ASN A 37 11.73 -5.13 6.10
CA ASN A 37 12.78 -4.56 5.25
C ASN A 37 14.11 -4.36 6.01
N ILE A 38 14.06 -3.96 7.28
CA ILE A 38 15.28 -3.77 8.09
C ILE A 38 15.92 -5.13 8.39
N VAL A 39 15.12 -6.10 8.85
CA VAL A 39 15.60 -7.44 9.20
C VAL A 39 16.17 -8.12 7.95
N ASP A 40 15.45 -8.11 6.83
CA ASP A 40 15.90 -8.68 5.56
C ASP A 40 17.28 -8.11 5.15
N ARG A 41 17.44 -6.79 5.20
CA ARG A 41 18.72 -6.14 4.86
C ARG A 41 19.86 -6.48 5.83
N ILE A 42 19.57 -6.62 7.13
CA ILE A 42 20.58 -7.02 8.12
C ILE A 42 21.03 -8.46 7.88
N TYR A 43 20.08 -9.38 7.70
CA TYR A 43 20.37 -10.79 7.44
C TYR A 43 21.11 -10.98 6.12
N ILE A 44 20.73 -10.25 5.07
CA ILE A 44 21.44 -10.28 3.79
C ILE A 44 22.85 -9.70 3.95
N GLY A 45 23.00 -8.56 4.63
CA GLY A 45 24.29 -7.89 4.81
C GLY A 45 25.28 -8.63 5.71
N GLN A 46 24.79 -9.41 6.67
CA GLN A 46 25.65 -10.23 7.56
C GLN A 46 25.84 -11.66 7.05
N GLY A 47 24.88 -12.22 6.32
CA GLY A 47 24.87 -13.63 5.92
C GLY A 47 25.36 -13.91 4.50
N VAL A 48 25.44 -12.90 3.63
CA VAL A 48 25.82 -13.09 2.23
C VAL A 48 26.95 -12.12 1.90
N ASP A 49 28.10 -12.68 1.52
CA ASP A 49 29.36 -11.98 1.26
C ASP A 49 29.19 -10.75 0.33
N ALA A 50 30.14 -9.81 0.34
CA ALA A 50 30.01 -8.49 -0.31
C ALA A 50 29.54 -8.52 -1.78
N LEU A 51 29.79 -9.63 -2.48
CA LEU A 51 29.31 -9.90 -3.85
C LEU A 51 27.77 -9.93 -3.95
N ALA A 52 27.05 -10.49 -2.99
CA ALA A 52 25.58 -10.53 -3.04
C ALA A 52 24.94 -9.17 -2.80
N LEU A 53 25.54 -8.35 -1.93
CA LEU A 53 25.11 -6.97 -1.72
C LEU A 53 25.30 -6.13 -3.00
N SER A 54 26.37 -6.39 -3.76
CA SER A 54 26.59 -5.77 -5.07
C SER A 54 25.60 -6.27 -6.14
N GLY A 55 25.21 -7.54 -6.11
CA GLY A 55 24.18 -8.09 -7.01
C GLY A 55 22.81 -7.45 -6.77
N LEU A 56 22.47 -7.19 -5.50
CA LEU A 56 21.22 -6.50 -5.14
C LEU A 56 21.15 -5.07 -5.69
N SER A 57 22.24 -4.31 -5.63
CA SER A 57 22.24 -2.93 -6.14
C SER A 57 22.04 -2.88 -7.66
N VAL A 58 22.51 -3.90 -8.39
CA VAL A 58 22.29 -4.04 -9.84
C VAL A 58 20.85 -4.42 -10.18
N ILE A 59 20.19 -5.24 -9.36
CA ILE A 59 18.78 -5.65 -9.57
C ILE A 59 17.79 -4.59 -9.05
N PHE A 60 18.23 -3.70 -8.17
CA PHE A 60 17.40 -2.68 -7.54
C PHE A 60 16.59 -1.81 -8.54
N PRO A 61 17.16 -1.32 -9.65
CA PRO A 61 16.40 -0.57 -10.66
C PRO A 61 15.26 -1.40 -11.29
N LEU A 62 15.49 -2.69 -11.53
CA LEU A 62 14.47 -3.59 -12.08
C LEU A 62 13.32 -3.78 -11.08
N MET A 63 13.64 -3.93 -9.80
CA MET A 63 12.63 -4.01 -8.73
C MET A 63 11.79 -2.74 -8.65
N ILE A 64 12.40 -1.56 -8.76
CA ILE A 64 11.68 -0.27 -8.76
C ILE A 64 10.71 -0.21 -9.95
N ILE A 65 11.14 -0.62 -11.14
CA ILE A 65 10.27 -0.62 -12.33
C ILE A 65 9.07 -1.55 -12.13
N MET A 66 9.30 -2.78 -11.65
CA MET A 66 8.21 -3.72 -11.37
C MET A 66 7.23 -3.17 -10.32
N MET A 67 7.76 -2.56 -9.25
CA MET A 67 6.94 -1.95 -8.22
C MET A 67 6.14 -0.75 -8.77
N ALA A 68 6.73 0.06 -9.64
CA ALA A 68 6.07 1.20 -10.27
C ALA A 68 4.86 0.75 -11.11
N PHE A 69 4.98 -0.32 -11.89
CA PHE A 69 3.84 -0.88 -12.63
C PHE A 69 2.77 -1.45 -11.69
N GLY A 70 3.18 -2.16 -10.63
CA GLY A 70 2.25 -2.65 -9.61
C GLY A 70 1.47 -1.53 -8.94
N MET A 71 2.15 -0.44 -8.56
CA MET A 71 1.51 0.75 -7.99
C MET A 71 0.63 1.48 -9.00
N LEU A 72 1.06 1.60 -10.25
CA LEU A 72 0.26 2.25 -11.31
C LEU A 72 -1.10 1.57 -11.48
N VAL A 73 -1.12 0.24 -11.50
CA VAL A 73 -2.38 -0.50 -11.63
C VAL A 73 -3.15 -0.52 -10.31
N GLY A 74 -2.48 -0.83 -9.20
CA GLY A 74 -3.13 -0.96 -7.89
C GLY A 74 -3.69 0.36 -7.35
N ILE A 75 -2.84 1.37 -7.21
CA ILE A 75 -3.26 2.69 -6.70
C ILE A 75 -4.00 3.46 -7.79
N GLY A 76 -3.53 3.41 -9.05
CA GLY A 76 -4.16 4.17 -10.14
C GLY A 76 -5.59 3.74 -10.46
N SER A 77 -5.92 2.45 -10.33
CA SER A 77 -7.32 2.00 -10.44
C SER A 77 -8.18 2.56 -9.30
N GLY A 78 -7.69 2.51 -8.05
CA GLY A 78 -8.37 3.10 -6.90
C GLY A 78 -8.61 4.60 -7.03
N VAL A 79 -7.64 5.35 -7.56
CA VAL A 79 -7.78 6.78 -7.85
C VAL A 79 -8.87 7.05 -8.88
N ARG A 80 -8.94 6.27 -9.97
CA ARG A 80 -10.00 6.41 -10.98
C ARG A 80 -11.39 6.09 -10.42
N ILE A 81 -11.51 5.06 -9.59
CA ILE A 81 -12.76 4.71 -8.91
C ILE A 81 -13.16 5.84 -7.95
N SER A 82 -12.22 6.39 -7.17
CA SER A 82 -12.48 7.51 -6.25
C SER A 82 -12.92 8.78 -6.98
N LEU A 83 -12.34 9.07 -8.16
CA LEU A 83 -12.76 10.19 -9.00
C LEU A 83 -14.19 9.98 -9.53
N SER A 84 -14.47 8.79 -10.08
CA SER A 84 -15.79 8.46 -10.64
C SER A 84 -16.89 8.49 -9.58
N LEU A 85 -16.60 7.99 -8.37
CA LEU A 85 -17.50 8.08 -7.21
C LEU A 85 -17.75 9.54 -6.80
N GLY A 86 -16.70 10.38 -6.82
CA GLY A 86 -16.83 11.82 -6.53
C GLY A 86 -17.67 12.58 -7.56
N GLU A 87 -17.60 12.18 -8.83
CA GLU A 87 -18.42 12.71 -9.93
C GLU A 87 -19.86 12.17 -9.94
N LYS A 88 -20.21 11.25 -9.03
CA LYS A 88 -21.50 10.51 -8.99
C LYS A 88 -21.78 9.70 -10.27
N ASP A 89 -20.76 9.37 -11.05
CA ASP A 89 -20.87 8.52 -12.25
C ASP A 89 -20.57 7.06 -11.88
N TYR A 90 -21.60 6.41 -11.33
CA TYR A 90 -21.52 5.01 -10.87
C TYR A 90 -21.39 4.00 -12.02
N GLY A 91 -21.65 4.41 -13.27
CA GLY A 91 -21.50 3.54 -14.45
C GLY A 91 -20.04 3.32 -14.84
N ARG A 92 -19.17 4.29 -14.57
CA ARG A 92 -17.71 4.20 -14.76
C ARG A 92 -16.95 3.63 -13.56
N ALA A 93 -17.58 3.56 -12.39
CA ALA A 93 -16.97 3.14 -11.13
C ALA A 93 -17.03 1.62 -10.85
N ASN A 94 -17.71 0.86 -11.71
CA ASN A 94 -17.97 -0.59 -11.56
C ASN A 94 -17.05 -1.41 -12.47
#